data_AF-A0A3M1UWH5-F1
#
_entry.id   AF-A0A3M1UWH5-F1
#
_cell.length_a   1.000
_cell.length_b   1.000
_cell.length_c   1.000
_cell.angle_alpha   90.00
_cell.angle_beta   90.00
_cell.angle_gamma   90.00
#
_symmetry.space_group_name_H-M   'P 1'
#
loop_
_entity.id
_entity.type
_entity.pdbx_description
1 polymer ?
#
loop_
_entity_poly.entity_id
_entity_poly.type
_entity_poly.pdbx_seq_one_letter_code
_entity_poly.pdbx_strand_id
1 'polypeptide(L)' 'REIAFEIDPFRKQCLLEGLDDIGLTLQHVDDIKAYEQRRMREAPWLFQDLFKG' A
#
# COMPACT_ATOMS: atom_id res chain seq x y z
N ARG A 1 17.39 -37.76 4.59
CA ARG A 1 18.31 -36.64 4.33
C ARG A 1 17.48 -35.37 4.36
N GLU A 2 17.84 -34.39 5.18
CA GLU A 2 17.14 -33.11 5.26
C GLU A 2 17.82 -32.08 4.34
N ILE A 3 17.05 -31.12 3.86
CA ILE A 3 17.51 -30.03 2.98
C ILE A 3 17.15 -28.72 3.67
N ALA A 4 18.13 -27.84 3.86
CA ALA A 4 17.87 -26.51 4.40
C ALA A 4 17.01 -25.70 3.42
N PHE A 5 15.98 -25.04 3.94
CA PHE A 5 15.09 -24.19 3.18
C PHE A 5 15.13 -22.77 3.74
N GLU A 6 15.94 -21.94 3.11
CA GLU A 6 16.07 -20.53 3.45
C GLU A 6 15.14 -19.71 2.55
N ILE A 7 14.40 -18.79 3.16
CA ILE A 7 13.58 -17.81 2.46
C ILE A 7 13.99 -16.42 2.94
N ASP A 8 14.02 -15.47 2.00
CA ASP A 8 14.14 -14.05 2.29
C ASP A 8 13.10 -13.59 3.34
N PRO A 9 13.50 -12.85 4.40
CA PRO A 9 12.60 -12.49 5.50
C PRO A 9 11.30 -11.79 5.03
N PHE A 10 11.39 -10.90 4.04
CA PHE A 10 10.23 -10.19 3.52
C PHE A 10 9.27 -11.13 2.79
N ARG A 11 9.80 -12.01 1.93
CA ARG A 11 8.97 -13.05 1.28
C ARG A 11 8.31 -13.99 2.28
N LYS A 12 9.02 -14.36 3.34
CA LYS A 12 8.45 -15.18 4.43
C LYS A 12 7.27 -14.47 5.08
N GLN A 13 7.40 -13.17 5.38
CA GLN A 13 6.30 -12.39 5.94
C GLN A 13 5.11 -12.34 4.98
N CYS A 14 5.33 -12.01 3.70
CA CYS A 14 4.26 -11.96 2.71
C CYS A 14 3.51 -13.30 2.60
N LEU A 15 4.24 -14.42 2.60
CA LEU A 15 3.65 -15.76 2.57
C LEU A 15 2.85 -16.09 3.85
N LEU A 16 3.34 -15.69 5.02
CA LEU A 16 2.67 -15.95 6.30
C LEU A 16 1.42 -15.08 6.50
N GLU A 17 1.46 -13.83 6.04
CA GLU A 17 0.38 -12.86 6.18
C GLU A 17 -0.59 -12.87 4.98
N GLY A 18 -0.27 -13.61 3.91
CA GLY A 18 -1.08 -13.69 2.70
C GLY A 18 -1.05 -12.41 1.87
N LEU A 19 0.06 -11.68 1.88
CA LEU A 19 0.21 -10.41 1.19
C LEU A 19 0.70 -10.60 -0.25
N ASP A 20 0.02 -9.93 -1.17
CA ASP A 20 0.49 -9.62 -2.52
C ASP A 20 0.83 -8.12 -2.63
N ASP A 21 1.20 -7.65 -3.82
CA ASP A 21 1.56 -6.25 -4.04
C ASP A 21 0.40 -5.29 -3.72
N ILE A 22 -0.84 -5.72 -3.92
CA ILE A 22 -2.04 -4.94 -3.59
C ILE A 22 -2.22 -4.91 -2.06
N GLY A 23 -2.11 -6.05 -1.39
CA GLY A 23 -2.19 -6.18 0.06
C GLY A 23 -1.14 -5.33 0.77
N LEU A 24 0.10 -5.35 0.29
CA LEU A 24 1.18 -4.47 0.77
C LEU A 24 0.82 -2.99 0.61
N THR A 25 0.24 -2.61 -0.53
CA THR A 25 -0.21 -1.24 -0.76
C THR A 25 -1.36 -0.85 0.18
N LEU A 26 -2.32 -1.76 0.41
CA LEU A 26 -3.48 -1.53 1.27
C LEU A 26 -3.12 -1.36 2.75
N GLN A 27 -1.97 -1.88 3.20
CA GLN A 27 -1.46 -1.61 4.55
C GLN A 27 -1.23 -0.11 4.80
N HIS A 28 -1.09 0.70 3.76
CA HIS A 28 -0.88 2.15 3.84
C HIS A 28 -2.12 2.98 3.51
N VAL A 29 -3.31 2.37 3.47
CA VAL A 29 -4.54 3.04 3.01
C VAL A 29 -4.85 4.33 3.79
N ASP A 30 -4.62 4.35 5.09
CA ASP A 30 -4.92 5.52 5.93
C ASP A 30 -3.89 6.64 5.73
N ASP A 31 -2.62 6.29 5.54
CA ASP A 31 -1.56 7.25 5.21
C ASP A 31 -1.80 7.89 3.84
N ILE A 32 -2.20 7.08 2.85
CA ILE A 32 -2.56 7.54 1.50
C ILE A 32 -3.73 8.52 1.59
N LYS A 33 -4.80 8.16 2.32
CA LYS A 33 -5.96 9.05 2.53
C LYS A 33 -5.56 10.36 3.20
N ALA A 34 -4.74 10.31 4.26
CA ALA A 34 -4.29 11.50 4.97
C ALA A 34 -3.45 12.42 4.07
N TYR A 35 -2.57 11.83 3.26
CA TYR A 35 -1.82 12.56 2.23
C TYR A 35 -2.77 13.22 1.22
N GLU A 36 -3.68 12.46 0.61
CA GLU A 36 -4.61 12.97 -0.41
C GLU A 36 -5.48 14.10 0.12
N GLN A 37 -6.05 13.97 1.31
CA GLN A 37 -6.84 15.03 1.95
C GLN A 37 -6.04 16.33 2.12
N ARG A 38 -4.77 16.23 2.51
CA ARG A 38 -3.88 17.39 2.60
C ARG A 38 -3.62 17.99 1.22
N ARG A 39 -3.29 17.16 0.24
CA ARG A 39 -3.00 17.60 -1.14
C ARG A 39 -4.18 18.24 -1.83
N MET A 40 -5.42 17.81 -1.54
CA MET A 40 -6.64 18.46 -2.03
C MET A 40 -6.71 19.94 -1.63
N ARG A 41 -6.19 20.30 -0.44
CA ARG A 41 -6.14 21.69 0.02
C ARG A 41 -4.96 22.47 -0.57
N GLU A 42 -3.81 21.82 -0.69
CA GLU A 42 -2.58 22.46 -1.20
C GLU A 42 -2.59 22.67 -2.73
N ALA A 43 -3.19 21.73 -3.45
CA ALA A 43 -3.21 21.67 -4.91
C ALA A 43 -4.60 21.27 -5.42
N PRO A 44 -5.63 22.09 -5.20
CA PRO A 44 -7.02 21.75 -5.57
C PRO A 44 -7.20 21.47 -7.06
N TRP A 45 -6.36 22.06 -7.91
CA TRP A 45 -6.38 21.83 -9.37
C TRP A 45 -6.01 20.39 -9.78
N LEU A 46 -5.36 19.61 -8.92
CA LEU A 46 -5.03 18.21 -9.18
C LEU A 46 -6.23 17.26 -9.03
N PHE A 47 -7.27 17.69 -8.32
CA PHE A 47 -8.40 16.85 -7.92
C PHE A 47 -9.72 17.28 -8.59
N GLN A 48 -9.65 18.06 -9.68
CA GLN A 48 -10.83 18.66 -10.33
C GLN A 48 -11.91 17.65 -10.70
N ASP A 49 -11.52 16.44 -11.13
CA ASP A 49 -12.46 15.41 -11.57
C ASP A 49 -13.21 14.74 -10.42
N LEU A 50 -12.71 14.82 -9.18
CA LEU A 50 -13.44 14.37 -7.98
C LEU A 50 -14.53 15.35 -7.54
N PHE A 51 -14.49 16.58 -8.04
CA PHE A 51 -15.47 17.62 -7.74
C PHE A 51 -16.53 17.78 -8.83
N LYS A 52 -16.38 17.09 -9.97
CA LYS A 52 -17.37 17.02 -11.03
C LYS A 52 -18.26 15.81 -10.77
N GLY A 53 -19.30 16.01 -9.95
CA GLY A 53 -20.39 15.02 -9.82
C GLY A 53 -21.06 14.74 -11.16
#